data_AF-A0A9D0GBB9-F1
#
_entry.id   AF-A0A9D0GBB9-F1
#
_cell.length_a   1.000
_cell.length_b   1.000
_cell.length_c   1.000
_cell.angle_alpha   90.00
_cell.angle_beta   90.00
_cell.angle_gamma   90.00
#
_symmetry.space_group_name_H-M   'P 1'
#
loop_
_entity.id
_entity.type
_entity.pdbx_description
1 polymer ?
#
loop_
_entity_poly.entity_id
_entity_poly.type
_entity_poly.pdbx_seq_one_letter_code
_entity_poly.pdbx_strand_id
1 'polypeptide(L)'
;MRMVTAAIHIPRDLDVYFDTAHSPLNPANNRQIYSYGTLPVFATRFLAEVLESGCSPVAPHFLQQLASRISGSPPGHCPPGTFTWTYSAFLGRHLSALADLGTVFLTYLIGRTLYGRRAGLLALTLAATTAFMIQQAHFFTVDSAATFFVTLTAWLAARAATAEAGDLPWPDLLLGGLATGLAAACKISAVLASGLVAMGGMVWFLRTVRGASSPGR
;
A
#
# COMPACT_ATOMS: atom_id res chain seq x y z
N MET A 1 3.19 10.52 -12.84
CA MET A 1 2.82 10.76 -11.43
C MET A 1 3.42 12.03 -10.88
N ARG A 2 4.73 12.29 -11.05
CA ARG A 2 5.41 13.51 -10.55
C ARG A 2 4.66 14.84 -10.77
N MET A 3 4.21 15.13 -12.00
CA MET A 3 3.46 16.37 -12.30
C MET A 3 2.19 16.51 -11.46
N VAL A 4 1.44 15.41 -11.32
CA VAL A 4 0.20 15.36 -10.53
C VAL A 4 0.51 15.53 -9.05
N THR A 5 1.47 14.75 -8.52
CA THR A 5 1.91 14.84 -7.11
C THR A 5 2.29 16.26 -6.73
N ALA A 6 2.96 16.99 -7.63
CA ALA A 6 3.41 18.33 -7.29
C ALA A 6 2.30 19.40 -7.38
N ALA A 7 1.30 19.17 -8.24
CA ALA A 7 0.16 20.07 -8.41
C ALA A 7 -0.88 19.96 -7.27
N ILE A 8 -1.11 18.75 -6.75
CA ILE A 8 -2.03 18.55 -5.62
C ILE A 8 -1.37 18.91 -4.29
N HIS A 9 -2.16 19.25 -3.27
CA HIS A 9 -1.67 19.50 -1.91
C HIS A 9 -2.68 19.03 -0.86
N ILE A 10 -2.21 18.76 0.36
CA ILE A 10 -3.09 18.24 1.41
C ILE A 10 -3.91 19.38 2.01
N PRO A 11 -5.25 19.24 2.09
CA PRO A 11 -6.08 20.25 2.70
C PRO A 11 -5.78 20.34 4.20
N ARG A 12 -5.89 21.54 4.75
CA ARG A 12 -5.75 21.76 6.20
C ARG A 12 -6.89 21.14 6.99
N ASP A 13 -8.07 21.13 6.38
CA ASP A 13 -9.32 20.67 6.98
C ASP A 13 -9.81 19.38 6.31
N LEU A 14 -10.31 18.44 7.11
CA LEU A 14 -10.71 17.11 6.66
C LEU A 14 -12.04 17.10 5.90
N ASP A 15 -12.90 18.08 6.11
CA ASP A 15 -14.15 18.26 5.37
C ASP A 15 -13.90 18.56 3.89
N VAL A 16 -12.91 19.41 3.60
CA VAL A 16 -12.49 19.75 2.24
C VAL A 16 -11.95 18.53 1.48
N TYR A 17 -11.40 17.53 2.19
CA TYR A 17 -10.99 16.28 1.55
C TYR A 17 -12.18 15.52 0.94
N PHE A 18 -13.33 15.50 1.62
CA PHE A 18 -14.53 14.80 1.16
C PHE A 18 -15.35 15.60 0.13
N ASP A 19 -15.14 16.91 0.04
CA ASP A 19 -15.69 17.74 -1.04
C ASP A 19 -14.90 17.56 -2.34
N THR A 20 -15.37 16.65 -3.19
CA THR A 20 -14.70 16.35 -4.48
C THR A 20 -14.60 17.57 -5.41
N ALA A 21 -15.55 18.52 -5.32
CA ALA A 21 -15.59 19.69 -6.20
C ALA A 21 -14.51 20.73 -5.85
N HIS A 22 -14.12 20.80 -4.58
CA HIS A 22 -13.16 21.81 -4.10
C HIS A 22 -11.86 21.22 -3.55
N SER A 23 -11.79 19.91 -3.35
CA SER A 23 -10.61 19.26 -2.77
C SER A 23 -9.35 19.55 -3.57
N PRO A 24 -8.28 20.08 -2.94
CA PRO A 24 -7.00 20.31 -3.59
C PRO A 24 -6.26 19.01 -3.90
N LEU A 25 -6.72 17.88 -3.34
CA LEU A 25 -6.20 16.56 -3.65
C LEU A 25 -6.80 15.99 -4.94
N ASN A 26 -7.92 16.52 -5.43
CA ASN A 26 -8.47 16.12 -6.71
C ASN A 26 -7.60 16.67 -7.87
N PRO A 27 -6.97 15.79 -8.69
CA PRO A 27 -6.15 16.24 -9.81
C PRO A 27 -6.89 17.15 -10.80
N ALA A 28 -8.19 16.92 -11.00
CA ALA A 28 -9.01 17.70 -11.93
C ALA A 28 -9.09 19.18 -11.51
N ASN A 29 -9.20 19.45 -10.20
CA ASN A 29 -9.22 20.81 -9.64
C ASN A 29 -7.88 21.53 -9.81
N ASN A 30 -6.81 20.79 -10.09
CA ASN A 30 -5.46 21.30 -10.33
C ASN A 30 -5.04 21.21 -11.81
N ARG A 31 -6.02 21.14 -12.73
CA ARG A 31 -5.81 21.04 -14.19
C ARG A 31 -4.92 19.85 -14.60
N GLN A 32 -4.98 18.77 -13.84
CA GLN A 32 -4.28 17.52 -14.15
C GLN A 32 -5.29 16.43 -14.52
N ILE A 33 -4.91 15.58 -15.48
CA ILE A 33 -5.66 14.37 -15.81
C ILE A 33 -4.91 13.19 -15.20
N TYR A 34 -5.59 12.38 -14.40
CA TYR A 34 -5.02 11.21 -13.75
C TYR A 34 -6.01 10.05 -13.76
N SER A 35 -5.65 8.96 -14.45
CA SER A 35 -6.56 7.84 -14.72
C SER A 35 -6.39 6.65 -13.76
N TYR A 36 -5.45 6.73 -12.82
CA TYR A 36 -5.17 5.68 -11.86
C TYR A 36 -5.74 6.03 -10.48
N GLY A 37 -5.71 5.08 -9.56
CA GLY A 37 -6.12 5.31 -8.19
C GLY A 37 -5.17 6.28 -7.47
N THR A 38 -5.73 7.14 -6.62
CA THR A 38 -5.04 8.28 -6.03
C THR A 38 -4.19 7.94 -4.80
N LEU A 39 -4.37 6.77 -4.18
CA LEU A 39 -3.70 6.41 -2.92
C LEU A 39 -2.17 6.57 -2.97
N PRO A 40 -1.44 6.05 -3.99
CA PRO A 40 0.02 6.18 -4.04
C PRO A 40 0.48 7.63 -4.23
N VAL A 41 -0.28 8.43 -4.99
CA VAL A 41 0.02 9.84 -5.23
C VAL A 41 -0.23 10.66 -3.97
N PHE A 42 -1.31 10.37 -3.23
CA PHE A 42 -1.62 11.02 -1.96
C PHE A 42 -0.58 10.69 -0.89
N ALA A 43 -0.19 9.41 -0.76
CA ALA A 43 0.86 8.99 0.17
C ALA A 43 2.20 9.67 -0.13
N THR A 44 2.57 9.74 -1.42
CA THR A 44 3.80 10.43 -1.84
C THR A 44 3.71 11.93 -1.55
N ARG A 45 2.56 12.57 -1.81
CA ARG A 45 2.38 14.00 -1.54
C ARG A 45 2.45 14.29 -0.03
N PHE A 46 1.81 13.46 0.79
CA PHE A 46 1.87 13.58 2.25
C PHE A 46 3.31 13.53 2.74
N LEU A 47 4.06 12.51 2.34
CA LEU A 47 5.45 12.39 2.72
C LEU A 47 6.29 13.58 2.24
N ALA A 48 6.02 14.07 1.03
CA ALA A 48 6.71 15.22 0.48
C ALA A 48 6.43 16.50 1.27
N GLU A 49 5.19 16.78 1.66
CA GLU A 49 4.85 17.96 2.47
C GLU A 49 5.40 17.87 3.89
N VAL A 50 5.38 16.68 4.50
CA VAL A 50 6.00 16.46 5.81
C VAL A 50 7.50 16.76 5.75
N LEU A 51 8.21 16.29 4.73
CA LEU A 51 9.64 16.57 4.55
C LEU A 51 9.91 18.05 4.19
N GLU A 52 9.06 18.64 3.35
CA GLU A 52 9.13 20.07 3.01
C GLU A 52 8.92 20.94 4.26
N SER A 53 8.04 20.56 5.19
CA SER A 53 7.83 21.29 6.43
C SER A 53 9.12 21.37 7.28
N GLY A 54 10.00 20.36 7.18
CA GLY A 54 11.33 20.35 7.80
C GLY A 54 12.30 21.39 7.24
N CYS A 55 11.98 22.00 6.11
CA CYS A 55 12.74 23.11 5.53
C CYS A 55 12.38 24.47 6.13
N SER A 56 11.50 24.53 7.13
CA SER A 56 11.20 25.72 7.92
C SER A 56 12.05 25.76 9.20
N PRO A 57 12.57 26.94 9.62
CA PRO A 57 13.33 27.07 10.86
C PRO A 57 12.48 26.80 12.11
N VAL A 58 11.15 26.84 12.00
CA VAL A 58 10.20 26.58 13.09
C VAL A 58 9.87 25.08 13.21
N ALA A 59 10.33 24.25 12.28
CA ALA A 59 10.07 22.82 12.32
C ALA A 59 10.81 22.12 13.47
N PRO A 60 10.35 20.97 13.95
CA PRO A 60 11.11 20.14 14.89
C PRO A 60 12.53 19.84 14.38
N HIS A 61 13.52 19.93 15.28
CA HIS A 61 14.94 19.77 14.91
C HIS A 61 15.23 18.44 14.17
N PHE A 62 14.54 17.35 14.54
CA PHE A 62 14.71 16.07 13.87
C PHE A 62 14.27 16.11 12.39
N LEU A 63 13.18 16.82 12.06
CA LEU A 63 12.71 16.98 10.69
C LEU A 63 13.66 17.86 9.89
N GLN A 64 14.20 18.93 10.50
CA GLN A 64 15.21 19.77 9.85
C GLN A 64 16.45 18.96 9.49
N GLN A 65 16.93 18.12 10.42
CA GLN A 65 18.07 17.24 10.18
C GLN A 65 17.77 16.21 9.10
N LEU A 66 16.61 15.56 9.14
CA LEU A 66 16.22 14.58 8.12
C LEU A 66 16.12 15.23 6.74
N ALA A 67 15.46 16.37 6.63
CA ALA A 67 15.34 17.14 5.39
C ALA A 67 16.73 17.53 4.86
N SER A 68 17.62 18.06 5.71
CA SER A 68 18.99 18.42 5.31
C SER A 68 19.82 17.23 4.82
N ARG A 69 19.63 16.03 5.40
CA ARG A 69 20.36 14.82 5.01
C ARG A 69 19.95 14.30 3.64
N ILE A 70 18.67 14.48 3.27
CA ILE A 70 18.14 14.03 1.99
C ILE A 70 18.39 15.08 0.89
N SER A 71 18.16 16.36 1.19
CA SER A 71 18.28 17.44 0.21
C SER A 71 19.70 17.99 0.07
N GLY A 72 20.57 17.76 1.05
CA GLY A 72 21.89 18.39 1.14
C GLY A 72 21.84 19.89 1.47
N SER A 73 20.66 20.46 1.73
CA SER A 73 20.48 21.87 2.07
C SER A 73 20.75 22.12 3.57
N PRO A 74 21.08 23.36 3.98
CA PRO A 74 21.24 23.70 5.39
C PRO A 74 19.97 23.37 6.22
N PRO A 75 20.11 22.96 7.50
CA PRO A 75 18.96 22.72 8.36
C PRO A 75 18.04 23.94 8.45
N GLY A 76 16.73 23.71 8.31
CA GLY A 76 15.71 24.75 8.41
C GLY A 76 15.68 25.73 7.23
N HIS A 77 16.43 25.49 6.15
CA HIS A 77 16.41 26.31 4.94
C HIS A 77 16.59 25.44 3.68
N CYS A 78 15.52 25.24 2.91
CA CYS A 78 15.59 24.64 1.57
C CYS A 78 14.88 25.52 0.54
N PRO A 79 15.26 25.43 -0.75
CA PRO A 79 14.47 26.01 -1.83
C PRO A 79 13.02 25.47 -1.82
N PRO A 80 12.02 26.31 -2.11
CA PRO A 80 10.63 25.84 -2.14
C PRO A 80 10.45 24.80 -3.24
N GLY A 81 9.72 23.74 -2.92
CA GLY A 81 9.48 22.64 -3.85
C GLY A 81 10.58 21.58 -3.85
N THR A 82 11.46 21.58 -2.85
CA THR A 82 12.53 20.57 -2.75
C THR A 82 11.93 19.17 -2.74
N PHE A 83 11.04 18.86 -1.80
CA PHE A 83 10.42 17.55 -1.68
C PHE A 83 9.16 17.39 -2.51
N THR A 84 8.33 18.43 -2.59
CA THR A 84 7.05 18.38 -3.33
C THR A 84 7.22 18.34 -4.85
N TRP A 85 8.35 18.84 -5.39
CA TRP A 85 8.66 18.76 -6.81
C TRP A 85 9.90 17.93 -7.11
N THR A 86 11.08 18.35 -6.64
CA THR A 86 12.38 17.79 -7.07
C THR A 86 12.59 16.35 -6.61
N TYR A 87 12.37 16.08 -5.32
CA TYR A 87 12.56 14.74 -4.73
C TYR A 87 11.28 13.90 -4.71
N SER A 88 10.14 14.39 -5.21
CA SER A 88 8.87 13.66 -5.20
C SER A 88 8.95 12.27 -5.88
N ALA A 89 9.69 12.15 -6.99
CA ALA A 89 9.90 10.87 -7.66
C ALA A 89 10.79 9.92 -6.85
N PHE A 90 11.78 10.46 -6.13
CA PHE A 90 12.63 9.69 -5.23
C PHE A 90 11.78 9.10 -4.10
N LEU A 91 10.93 9.91 -3.46
CA LEU A 91 10.01 9.46 -2.41
C LEU A 91 9.04 8.40 -2.93
N GLY A 92 8.45 8.62 -4.11
CA GLY A 92 7.57 7.66 -4.75
C GLY A 92 8.24 6.30 -5.01
N ARG A 93 9.49 6.29 -5.47
CA ARG A 93 10.27 5.05 -5.66
C ARG A 93 10.55 4.32 -4.35
N HIS A 94 10.80 5.04 -3.25
CA HIS A 94 10.98 4.42 -1.94
C HIS A 94 9.70 3.75 -1.46
N LEU A 95 8.55 4.40 -1.65
CA LEU A 95 7.25 3.80 -1.35
C LEU A 95 6.98 2.56 -2.21
N SER A 96 7.27 2.59 -3.52
CA SER A 96 7.18 1.42 -4.39
C SER A 96 8.08 0.27 -3.90
N ALA A 97 9.35 0.56 -3.59
CA ALA A 97 10.30 -0.44 -3.11
C ALA A 97 9.87 -1.07 -1.78
N LEU A 98 9.33 -0.27 -0.85
CA LEU A 98 8.77 -0.78 0.42
C LEU A 98 7.55 -1.68 0.19
N ALA A 99 6.67 -1.31 -0.74
CA ALA A 99 5.51 -2.12 -1.11
C ALA A 99 5.95 -3.46 -1.74
N ASP A 100 6.97 -3.46 -2.60
CA ASP A 100 7.48 -4.69 -3.23
C ASP A 100 8.24 -5.58 -2.23
N LEU A 101 9.01 -5.01 -1.30
CA LEU A 101 9.60 -5.78 -0.18
C LEU A 101 8.50 -6.42 0.69
N GLY A 102 7.44 -5.67 0.98
CA GLY A 102 6.26 -6.19 1.66
C GLY A 102 5.60 -7.33 0.89
N THR A 103 5.50 -7.20 -0.43
CA THR A 103 4.94 -8.23 -1.32
C THR A 103 5.76 -9.52 -1.28
N VAL A 104 7.10 -9.42 -1.36
CA VAL A 104 8.01 -10.58 -1.24
C VAL A 104 7.83 -11.28 0.10
N PHE A 105 7.74 -10.50 1.19
CA PHE A 105 7.51 -11.06 2.53
C PHE A 105 6.12 -11.70 2.68
N LEU A 106 5.07 -11.09 2.14
CA LEU A 106 3.72 -11.68 2.16
C LEU A 106 3.66 -12.96 1.31
N THR A 107 4.39 -13.02 0.20
CA THR A 107 4.51 -14.22 -0.64
C THR A 107 5.12 -15.38 0.15
N TYR A 108 6.15 -15.12 0.97
CA TYR A 108 6.66 -16.09 1.94
C TYR A 108 5.57 -16.56 2.90
N LEU A 109 4.80 -15.63 3.48
CA LEU A 109 3.76 -15.97 4.45
C LEU A 109 2.65 -16.81 3.82
N ILE A 110 2.23 -16.52 2.59
CA ILE A 110 1.26 -17.34 1.85
C ILE A 110 1.79 -18.76 1.66
N GLY A 111 3.00 -18.91 1.12
CA GLY A 111 3.62 -20.22 0.93
C GLY A 111 3.81 -20.98 2.24
N ARG A 112 4.15 -20.27 3.33
CA ARG A 112 4.26 -20.86 4.67
C ARG A 112 2.92 -21.33 5.21
N THR A 113 1.86 -20.54 5.06
CA THR A 113 0.52 -20.86 5.54
C THR A 113 -0.07 -22.06 4.82
N LEU A 114 0.13 -22.17 3.50
CA LEU A 114 -0.49 -23.22 2.68
C LEU A 114 0.34 -24.51 2.57
N TYR A 115 1.68 -24.39 2.55
CA TYR A 115 2.57 -25.51 2.19
C TYR A 115 3.78 -25.65 3.13
N GLY A 116 3.84 -24.88 4.21
CA GLY A 116 4.91 -24.94 5.21
C GLY A 116 6.18 -24.15 4.86
N ARG A 117 7.15 -24.15 5.78
CA ARG A 117 8.30 -23.23 5.77
C ARG A 117 9.16 -23.31 4.51
N ARG A 118 9.42 -24.52 4.00
CA ARG A 118 10.31 -24.73 2.83
C ARG A 118 9.71 -24.13 1.57
N ALA A 119 8.41 -24.37 1.35
CA ALA A 119 7.68 -23.80 0.21
C ALA A 119 7.61 -22.27 0.30
N GLY A 120 7.36 -21.72 1.50
CA GLY A 120 7.43 -20.27 1.72
C GLY A 120 8.79 -19.67 1.37
N LEU A 121 9.89 -20.29 1.81
CA LEU A 121 11.24 -19.82 1.49
C LEU A 121 11.55 -19.90 -0.01
N LEU A 122 11.12 -20.97 -0.69
CA LEU A 122 11.24 -21.07 -2.14
C LEU A 122 10.46 -19.95 -2.85
N ALA A 123 9.21 -19.72 -2.44
CA ALA A 123 8.37 -18.66 -2.99
C ALA A 123 8.98 -17.26 -2.76
N LEU A 124 9.55 -17.01 -1.58
CA LEU A 124 10.29 -15.79 -1.28
C LEU A 124 11.46 -15.58 -2.24
N THR A 125 12.30 -16.60 -2.43
CA THR A 125 13.48 -16.50 -3.28
C THR A 125 13.10 -16.25 -4.73
N LEU A 126 12.06 -16.94 -5.24
CA LEU A 126 11.56 -16.72 -6.59
C LEU A 126 10.97 -15.31 -6.76
N ALA A 127 10.20 -14.83 -5.79
CA ALA A 127 9.65 -13.47 -5.83
C ALA A 127 10.76 -12.40 -5.77
N ALA A 128 11.75 -12.58 -4.89
CA ALA A 128 12.87 -11.64 -4.71
C ALA A 128 13.76 -11.52 -5.95
N THR A 129 13.89 -12.58 -6.75
CA THR A 129 14.70 -12.58 -7.98
C THR A 129 13.87 -12.32 -9.25
N THR A 130 12.58 -12.04 -9.11
CA THR A 130 11.71 -11.74 -10.26
C THR A 130 12.08 -10.37 -10.84
N ALA A 131 12.69 -10.37 -12.03
CA ALA A 131 13.18 -9.17 -12.71
C ALA A 131 12.09 -8.09 -12.88
N PHE A 132 10.84 -8.49 -13.17
CA PHE A 132 9.72 -7.56 -13.31
C PHE A 132 9.40 -6.82 -12.00
N MET A 133 9.42 -7.51 -10.85
CA MET A 133 9.20 -6.89 -9.53
C MET A 133 10.32 -5.92 -9.21
N ILE A 134 11.58 -6.31 -9.44
CA ILE A 134 12.74 -5.44 -9.25
C ILE A 134 12.61 -4.18 -10.12
N GLN A 135 12.21 -4.33 -11.38
CA GLN A 135 12.03 -3.20 -12.27
C GLN A 135 10.94 -2.26 -11.77
N GLN A 136 9.76 -2.78 -11.39
CA GLN A 136 8.65 -1.95 -10.90
C GLN A 136 9.01 -1.19 -9.63
N ALA A 137 9.76 -1.80 -8.71
CA ALA A 137 10.22 -1.17 -7.47
C ALA A 137 11.03 0.13 -7.71
N HIS A 138 11.75 0.23 -8.83
CA HIS A 138 12.56 1.40 -9.18
C HIS A 138 11.75 2.52 -9.87
N PHE A 139 10.49 2.27 -10.19
CA PHE A 139 9.60 3.25 -10.77
C PHE A 139 8.56 3.72 -9.75
N PHE A 140 8.22 5.00 -9.84
CA PHE A 140 7.11 5.55 -9.07
C PHE A 140 5.79 5.16 -9.77
N THR A 141 5.26 3.98 -9.42
CA THR A 141 4.07 3.38 -10.04
C THR A 141 3.00 3.03 -9.00
N VAL A 142 1.75 2.91 -9.45
CA VAL A 142 0.63 2.46 -8.61
C VAL A 142 0.62 0.94 -8.46
N ASP A 143 1.33 0.24 -9.35
CA ASP A 143 1.26 -1.22 -9.47
C ASP A 143 1.96 -1.93 -8.31
N SER A 144 3.09 -1.41 -7.80
CA SER A 144 3.75 -1.96 -6.61
C SER A 144 2.84 -1.88 -5.38
N ALA A 145 2.19 -0.74 -5.14
CA ALA A 145 1.26 -0.56 -4.03
C ALA A 145 0.00 -1.42 -4.19
N ALA A 146 -0.58 -1.50 -5.39
CA ALA A 146 -1.72 -2.37 -5.67
C ALA A 146 -1.37 -3.85 -5.43
N THR A 147 -0.20 -4.30 -5.91
CA THR A 147 0.28 -5.67 -5.75
C THR A 147 0.47 -6.03 -4.28
N PHE A 148 1.04 -5.12 -3.49
CA PHE A 148 1.16 -5.30 -2.04
C PHE A 148 -0.18 -5.56 -1.36
N PHE A 149 -1.18 -4.69 -1.60
CA PHE A 149 -2.50 -4.84 -0.96
C PHE A 149 -3.27 -6.06 -1.48
N VAL A 150 -3.14 -6.43 -2.75
CA VAL A 150 -3.71 -7.68 -3.30
C VAL A 150 -3.05 -8.90 -2.65
N THR A 151 -1.73 -8.89 -2.47
CA THR A 151 -1.00 -9.99 -1.84
C THR A 151 -1.33 -10.08 -0.35
N LEU A 152 -1.53 -8.95 0.32
CA LEU A 152 -2.01 -8.89 1.70
C LEU A 152 -3.41 -9.51 1.82
N THR A 153 -4.31 -9.17 0.88
CA THR A 153 -5.64 -9.77 0.77
C THR A 153 -5.55 -11.28 0.59
N ALA A 154 -4.65 -11.76 -0.29
CA ALA A 154 -4.44 -13.18 -0.52
C ALA A 154 -3.93 -13.92 0.73
N TRP A 155 -3.00 -13.32 1.48
CA TRP A 155 -2.50 -13.89 2.73
C TRP A 155 -3.58 -13.98 3.81
N LEU A 156 -4.39 -12.93 3.98
CA LEU A 156 -5.50 -12.91 4.94
C LEU A 156 -6.57 -13.93 4.56
N ALA A 157 -6.90 -14.04 3.27
CA ALA A 157 -7.82 -15.06 2.76
C ALA A 157 -7.29 -16.48 3.01
N ALA A 158 -5.98 -16.73 2.79
CA ALA A 158 -5.35 -18.01 3.09
C ALA A 158 -5.42 -18.33 4.59
N ARG A 159 -5.14 -17.35 5.45
CA ARG A 159 -5.22 -17.51 6.91
C ARG A 159 -6.64 -17.86 7.36
N ALA A 160 -7.64 -17.11 6.87
CA ALA A 160 -9.05 -17.40 7.10
C ALA A 160 -9.44 -18.82 6.65
N ALA A 161 -9.02 -19.23 5.45
CA ALA A 161 -9.30 -20.56 4.91
C ALA A 161 -8.69 -21.69 5.75
N THR A 162 -7.53 -21.44 6.38
CA THR A 162 -6.82 -22.41 7.23
C THR A 162 -7.19 -22.37 8.71
N ALA A 163 -8.02 -21.43 9.15
CA ALA A 163 -8.42 -21.30 10.55
C ALA A 163 -9.05 -22.60 11.11
N GLU A 164 -8.97 -22.78 12.43
CA GLU A 164 -9.49 -23.96 13.12
C GLU A 164 -11.02 -23.97 13.13
N ALA A 165 -11.59 -25.18 13.23
CA ALA A 165 -13.03 -25.36 13.29
C ALA A 165 -13.57 -24.85 14.64
N GLY A 166 -14.17 -23.67 14.64
CA GLY A 166 -14.69 -23.01 15.84
C GLY A 166 -14.29 -21.54 15.94
N ASP A 167 -13.15 -21.19 15.36
CA ASP A 167 -12.71 -19.79 15.28
C ASP A 167 -13.37 -19.09 14.10
N LEU A 168 -14.06 -17.98 14.37
CA LEU A 168 -14.61 -17.11 13.34
C LEU A 168 -13.49 -16.21 12.79
N PRO A 169 -13.12 -16.31 11.50
CA PRO A 169 -12.01 -15.55 10.91
C PRO A 169 -12.42 -14.12 10.55
N TRP A 170 -13.33 -13.50 11.32
CA TRP A 170 -13.82 -12.13 11.05
C TRP A 170 -12.69 -11.11 10.95
N PRO A 171 -11.64 -11.12 11.80
CA PRO A 171 -10.54 -10.17 11.64
C PRO A 171 -9.87 -10.30 10.26
N ASP A 172 -9.68 -11.52 9.78
CA ASP A 172 -9.02 -11.79 8.50
C ASP A 172 -9.88 -11.36 7.32
N LEU A 173 -11.20 -11.61 7.40
CA LEU A 173 -12.14 -11.20 6.37
C LEU A 173 -12.32 -9.67 6.32
N LEU A 174 -12.42 -9.02 7.48
CA LEU A 174 -12.53 -7.56 7.58
C LEU A 174 -11.26 -6.86 7.10
N LEU A 175 -10.09 -7.32 7.57
CA LEU A 175 -8.81 -6.78 7.11
C LEU A 175 -8.58 -7.08 5.63
N GLY A 176 -9.04 -8.24 5.13
CA GLY A 176 -8.97 -8.60 3.70
C GLY A 176 -9.84 -7.69 2.84
N GLY A 177 -11.04 -7.35 3.31
CA GLY A 177 -11.92 -6.38 2.66
C GLY A 177 -11.31 -4.97 2.64
N LEU A 178 -10.74 -4.53 3.78
CA LEU A 178 -10.03 -3.24 3.87
C LEU A 178 -8.83 -3.20 2.91
N ALA A 179 -8.01 -4.25 2.90
CA ALA A 179 -6.87 -4.38 2.00
C ALA A 179 -7.32 -4.36 0.53
N THR A 180 -8.43 -5.01 0.18
CA THR A 180 -9.03 -4.95 -1.16
C THR A 180 -9.45 -3.53 -1.53
N GLY A 181 -10.06 -2.79 -0.59
CA GLY A 181 -10.44 -1.39 -0.79
C GLY A 181 -9.22 -0.50 -1.05
N LEU A 182 -8.14 -0.68 -0.28
CA LEU A 182 -6.87 0.02 -0.50
C LEU A 182 -6.22 -0.36 -1.84
N ALA A 183 -6.32 -1.63 -2.26
CA ALA A 183 -5.86 -2.06 -3.58
C ALA A 183 -6.65 -1.39 -4.70
N ALA A 184 -7.99 -1.33 -4.58
CA ALA A 184 -8.86 -0.64 -5.53
C ALA A 184 -8.57 0.87 -5.61
N ALA A 185 -8.19 1.47 -4.47
CA ALA A 185 -7.75 2.87 -4.38
C ALA A 185 -6.38 3.13 -5.05
N CYS A 186 -5.59 2.09 -5.34
CA CYS A 186 -4.41 2.16 -6.22
C CYS A 186 -4.80 1.94 -7.69
N LYS A 187 -5.67 0.96 -7.96
CA LYS A 187 -6.11 0.60 -9.32
C LYS A 187 -7.45 -0.12 -9.25
N ILE A 188 -8.48 0.40 -9.93
CA ILE A 188 -9.84 -0.16 -9.83
C ILE A 188 -9.93 -1.64 -10.19
N SER A 189 -9.11 -2.11 -11.14
CA SER A 189 -9.03 -3.53 -11.52
C SER A 189 -8.64 -4.45 -10.36
N ALA A 190 -8.01 -3.93 -9.31
CA ALA A 190 -7.63 -4.69 -8.13
C ALA A 190 -8.81 -5.03 -7.21
N VAL A 191 -10.00 -4.47 -7.44
CA VAL A 191 -11.24 -4.84 -6.72
C VAL A 191 -11.56 -6.33 -6.87
N LEU A 192 -11.05 -6.98 -7.93
CA LEU A 192 -11.18 -8.42 -8.15
C LEU A 192 -10.57 -9.27 -7.02
N ALA A 193 -9.66 -8.69 -6.21
CA ALA A 193 -9.14 -9.36 -5.02
C ALA A 193 -10.22 -9.65 -3.96
N SER A 194 -11.38 -9.00 -4.01
CA SER A 194 -12.55 -9.35 -3.18
C SER A 194 -12.98 -10.81 -3.35
N GLY A 195 -12.76 -11.39 -4.54
CA GLY A 195 -13.01 -12.82 -4.79
C GLY A 195 -12.15 -13.73 -3.91
N LEU A 196 -10.93 -13.31 -3.55
CA LEU A 196 -10.07 -14.06 -2.62
C LEU A 196 -10.66 -14.07 -1.21
N VAL A 197 -11.19 -12.94 -0.75
CA VAL A 197 -11.86 -12.84 0.57
C VAL A 197 -13.08 -13.75 0.61
N ALA A 198 -13.92 -13.69 -0.43
CA ALA A 198 -15.09 -14.54 -0.55
C ALA A 198 -14.71 -16.03 -0.58
N MET A 199 -13.68 -16.39 -1.33
CA MET A 199 -13.16 -17.76 -1.38
C MET A 199 -12.63 -18.23 -0.02
N GLY A 200 -11.86 -17.40 0.69
CA GLY A 200 -11.34 -17.71 2.02
C GLY A 200 -12.46 -17.98 3.04
N GLY A 201 -13.47 -17.11 3.07
CA GLY A 201 -14.66 -17.28 3.91
C GLY A 201 -15.49 -18.51 3.54
N MET A 202 -15.66 -18.78 2.24
CA MET A 202 -16.36 -19.97 1.74
C MET A 202 -15.65 -21.26 2.16
N VAL A 203 -14.33 -21.35 1.96
CA VAL A 203 -13.55 -22.54 2.34
C VAL A 203 -13.64 -22.78 3.85
N TRP A 204 -13.48 -21.73 4.66
CA TRP A 204 -13.66 -21.82 6.11
C TRP A 204 -15.06 -22.36 6.46
N PHE A 205 -16.11 -21.76 5.93
CA PHE A 205 -17.50 -22.16 6.19
C PHE A 205 -17.78 -23.62 5.82
N LEU A 206 -17.27 -24.07 4.66
CA LEU A 206 -17.43 -25.47 4.23
C LEU A 206 -16.68 -26.44 5.16
N ARG A 207 -15.51 -26.06 5.68
CA ARG A 207 -14.75 -26.88 6.64
C ARG A 207 -15.46 -26.98 7.99
N THR A 208 -16.05 -25.88 8.48
CA THR A 208 -16.81 -25.89 9.74
C THR A 208 -18.06 -26.75 9.66
N VAL A 209 -18.82 -26.67 8.56
CA VAL A 209 -20.04 -27.50 8.37
C VAL A 209 -19.67 -28.98 8.26
N ARG A 210 -18.60 -29.32 7.53
CA ARG A 210 -18.13 -30.71 7.42
C ARG A 210 -17.63 -31.27 8.76
N GLY A 211 -16.91 -30.48 9.55
CA GLY A 211 -16.46 -30.88 10.89
C GLY A 211 -17.60 -31.13 11.87
N ALA A 212 -18.68 -30.35 11.78
CA ALA A 212 -19.89 -30.56 12.58
C ALA A 212 -20.65 -31.85 12.20
N SER A 213 -20.52 -32.31 10.95
CA SER A 213 -21.21 -33.50 10.43
C SER A 213 -20.53 -34.84 10.74
N SER A 214 -19.39 -34.87 11.44
CA SER A 214 -18.72 -36.11 11.88
C SER A 214 -18.82 -36.39 13.40
N PRO A 215 -20.00 -36.44 14.04
CA PRO A 215 -20.11 -36.95 15.40
C PRO A 215 -20.12 -38.48 15.36
N GLY A 216 -18.96 -39.12 15.61
CA GLY A 216 -18.88 -40.55 15.92
C GLY A 216 -17.99 -41.38 15.01
N ARG A 217 -16.74 -41.57 15.44
CA ARG A 217 -16.02 -42.85 15.42
C ARG A 217 -15.21 -42.96 16.69
#